data_AF-A0A2E4KI50-F1
#
_entry.id   AF-A0A2E4KI50-F1
#
_cell.length_a   1.000
_cell.length_b   1.000
_cell.length_c   1.000
_cell.angle_alpha   90.00
_cell.angle_beta   90.00
_cell.angle_gamma   90.00
#
_symmetry.space_group_name_H-M   'P 1'
#
loop_
_entity.id
_entity.type
_entity.pdbx_description
1 polymer ?
#
loop_
_entity_poly.entity_id
_entity_poly.type
_entity_poly.pdbx_seq_one_letter_code
_entity_poly.pdbx_strand_id
1 'polypeptide(L)'
;MRTHKPVAALLLALLMVGLPLTAAQPPSGGDSTTITESEAWTEDGSMNGHVVVSDGAVLTVSANISMATGSSITVENGGQLVLTNGALLSDDLNAGLMVNSM
;
A
#
# COMPACT_ATOMS: atom_id res chain seq x y z
N MET A 1 -25.23 -30.39 31.06
CA MET A 1 -24.72 -29.20 30.35
C MET A 1 -23.47 -29.56 29.57
N ARG A 2 -23.61 -29.96 28.30
CA ARG A 2 -22.48 -30.21 27.40
C ARG A 2 -22.07 -28.85 26.82
N THR A 3 -20.79 -28.53 26.92
CA THR A 3 -20.22 -27.21 26.68
C THR A 3 -20.41 -26.77 25.21
N HIS A 4 -21.25 -25.77 24.97
CA HIS A 4 -21.42 -25.10 23.67
C HIS A 4 -20.26 -24.13 23.32
N LYS A 5 -19.23 -24.05 24.17
CA LYS A 5 -18.11 -23.11 24.05
C LYS A 5 -17.09 -23.39 22.92
N PRO A 6 -16.74 -24.65 22.55
CA PRO A 6 -15.70 -24.88 21.54
C PRO A 6 -16.20 -24.61 20.13
N VAL A 7 -17.49 -24.85 19.85
CA VAL A 7 -18.10 -24.58 18.53
C VAL A 7 -18.21 -23.08 18.28
N ALA A 8 -18.60 -22.30 19.29
CA ALA A 8 -18.66 -20.84 19.18
C ALA A 8 -17.27 -20.21 18.97
N ALA A 9 -16.25 -20.71 19.65
CA ALA A 9 -14.87 -20.26 19.46
C ALA A 9 -14.32 -20.61 18.06
N LEU A 10 -14.64 -21.80 17.54
CA LEU A 10 -14.24 -22.23 16.20
C LEU A 10 -14.93 -21.43 15.10
N LEU A 11 -16.23 -21.12 15.25
CA LEU A 11 -16.95 -20.25 14.32
C LEU A 11 -16.39 -18.83 14.30
N LEU A 12 -16.03 -18.29 15.48
CA LEU A 12 -15.43 -16.95 15.59
C LEU A 12 -14.04 -16.90 14.95
N ALA A 13 -13.24 -17.97 15.11
CA ALA A 13 -11.95 -18.08 14.44
C ALA A 13 -12.10 -18.16 12.91
N LEU A 14 -13.06 -18.94 12.39
CA LEU A 14 -13.31 -19.02 10.95
C LEU A 14 -13.81 -17.69 10.35
N LEU A 15 -14.60 -16.91 11.08
CA LEU A 15 -15.06 -15.57 10.68
C LEU A 15 -13.92 -14.57 10.52
N MET A 16 -12.84 -14.72 11.29
CA MET A 16 -11.65 -13.85 11.22
C MET A 16 -10.70 -14.25 10.08
N VAL A 17 -10.75 -15.50 9.61
CA VAL A 17 -9.86 -16.02 8.55
C VAL A 17 -10.31 -15.59 7.14
N GLY A 18 -11.56 -15.14 6.98
CA GLY A 18 -12.17 -14.81 5.69
C GLY A 18 -12.47 -13.33 5.45
N LEU A 19 -12.09 -12.41 6.36
CA LEU A 19 -12.26 -10.99 6.09
C LEU A 19 -11.32 -10.61 4.94
N PRO A 20 -11.82 -10.01 3.84
CA PRO A 20 -10.94 -9.49 2.81
C PRO A 20 -10.07 -8.43 3.47
N LEU A 21 -8.75 -8.63 3.47
CA LEU A 21 -7.84 -7.50 3.66
C LEU A 21 -8.17 -6.56 2.51
N THR A 22 -8.84 -5.45 2.83
CA THR A 22 -9.07 -4.39 1.85
C THR A 22 -7.69 -3.98 1.35
N ALA A 23 -7.44 -4.14 0.04
CA ALA A 23 -6.19 -3.68 -0.55
C ALA A 23 -6.05 -2.19 -0.22
N ALA A 24 -4.87 -1.78 0.22
CA ALA A 24 -4.60 -0.38 0.43
C ALA A 24 -4.74 0.35 -0.91
N GLN A 25 -5.27 1.57 -0.88
CA GLN A 25 -5.43 2.38 -2.08
C GLN A 25 -4.41 3.52 -2.07
N PRO A 26 -3.90 3.94 -3.23
CA PRO A 26 -3.06 5.12 -3.32
C PRO A 26 -3.78 6.36 -2.76
N PRO A 27 -3.07 7.27 -2.07
CA PRO A 27 -3.69 8.50 -1.58
C PRO A 27 -4.06 9.41 -2.76
N SER A 28 -5.26 9.99 -2.72
CA SER A 28 -5.78 10.87 -3.77
C SER A 28 -6.07 12.31 -3.29
N GLY A 29 -5.73 12.62 -2.04
CA GLY A 29 -6.07 13.89 -1.38
C GLY A 29 -5.17 15.08 -1.70
N GLY A 30 -3.99 14.84 -2.29
CA GLY A 30 -2.97 15.87 -2.54
C GLY A 30 -2.00 16.08 -1.36
N ASP A 31 -2.30 15.53 -0.19
CA ASP A 31 -1.46 15.62 1.01
C ASP A 31 -0.32 14.60 1.03
N SER A 32 0.58 14.75 2.00
CA SER A 32 1.64 13.77 2.29
C SER A 32 1.12 12.64 3.18
N THR A 33 1.36 11.39 2.79
CA THR A 33 1.00 10.17 3.51
C THR A 33 2.25 9.34 3.80
N THR A 34 2.39 8.83 5.02
CA THR A 34 3.50 7.96 5.41
C THR A 34 3.03 6.53 5.56
N ILE A 35 3.69 5.60 4.86
CA ILE A 35 3.48 4.16 4.94
C ILE A 35 4.45 3.60 5.98
N THR A 36 3.93 3.30 7.16
CA THR A 36 4.71 2.72 8.28
C THR A 36 4.59 1.19 8.36
N GLU A 37 3.58 0.62 7.74
CA GLU A 37 3.36 -0.83 7.64
C GLU A 37 3.38 -1.27 6.18
N SER A 38 3.66 -2.54 5.91
CA SER A 38 3.73 -3.02 4.52
C SER A 38 2.33 -3.05 3.90
N GLU A 39 2.21 -2.49 2.70
CA GLU A 39 0.94 -2.33 2.01
C GLU A 39 1.07 -2.74 0.53
N ALA A 40 -0.06 -3.12 -0.07
CA ALA A 40 -0.13 -3.51 -1.46
C ALA A 40 -1.23 -2.75 -2.20
N TRP A 41 -0.85 -2.11 -3.31
CA TRP A 41 -1.77 -1.49 -4.26
C TRP A 41 -1.96 -2.45 -5.44
N THR A 42 -3.09 -3.15 -5.45
CA THR A 42 -3.37 -4.24 -6.41
C THR A 42 -4.45 -3.88 -7.42
N GLU A 43 -5.03 -2.68 -7.32
CA GLU A 43 -6.07 -2.19 -8.22
C GLU A 43 -5.58 -0.94 -8.93
N ASP A 44 -5.98 -0.78 -10.21
CA ASP A 44 -5.65 0.42 -10.97
C ASP A 44 -6.25 1.63 -10.29
N GLY A 45 -5.51 2.75 -10.27
CA GLY A 45 -5.92 3.91 -9.51
C GLY A 45 -5.17 5.19 -9.86
N SER A 46 -5.50 6.25 -9.14
CA SER A 46 -4.81 7.53 -9.24
C SER A 46 -4.21 7.92 -7.90
N MET A 47 -2.98 8.41 -7.92
CA MET A 47 -2.32 8.99 -6.75
C MET A 47 -2.25 10.50 -6.91
N ASN A 48 -2.58 11.25 -5.86
CA ASN A 48 -2.34 12.68 -5.78
C ASN A 48 -1.77 13.01 -4.40
N GLY A 49 -0.57 13.58 -4.39
CA GLY A 49 0.16 13.94 -3.17
C GLY A 49 1.51 13.25 -3.06
N HIS A 50 2.00 13.15 -1.83
CA HIS A 50 3.33 12.59 -1.56
C HIS A 50 3.21 11.33 -0.72
N VAL A 51 3.95 10.29 -1.06
CA VAL A 51 4.03 9.06 -0.26
C VAL A 51 5.44 8.89 0.25
N VAL A 52 5.58 8.66 1.54
CA VAL A 52 6.85 8.32 2.18
C VAL A 52 6.77 6.87 2.65
N VAL A 53 7.61 6.00 2.10
CA VAL A 53 7.74 4.61 2.55
C VAL A 53 8.81 4.57 3.63
N SER A 54 8.41 4.32 4.88
CA SER A 54 9.33 4.35 6.03
C SER A 54 10.29 3.16 6.07
N ASP A 55 11.33 3.29 6.89
CA ASP A 55 12.28 2.21 7.19
C ASP A 55 11.56 0.91 7.59
N GLY A 56 11.93 -0.21 6.97
CA GLY A 56 11.34 -1.52 7.18
C GLY A 56 9.96 -1.75 6.56
N ALA A 57 9.31 -0.70 6.02
CA ALA A 57 8.04 -0.84 5.30
C ALA A 57 8.26 -1.24 3.84
N VAL A 58 7.30 -1.99 3.29
CA VAL A 58 7.30 -2.40 1.88
C VAL A 58 6.01 -1.94 1.23
N LEU A 59 6.12 -1.07 0.23
CA LEU A 59 5.03 -0.74 -0.68
C LEU A 59 5.14 -1.64 -1.92
N THR A 60 4.15 -2.51 -2.12
CA THR A 60 4.06 -3.35 -3.32
C THR A 60 3.01 -2.81 -4.28
N VAL A 61 3.42 -2.42 -5.48
CA VAL A 61 2.51 -1.94 -6.52
C VAL A 61 2.38 -3.01 -7.60
N SER A 62 1.17 -3.58 -7.72
CA SER A 62 0.85 -4.61 -8.72
C SER A 62 -0.24 -4.20 -9.70
N ALA A 63 -0.44 -2.89 -9.84
CA ALA A 63 -1.43 -2.29 -10.72
C ALA A 63 -0.88 -1.00 -11.37
N ASN A 64 -1.66 -0.40 -12.27
CA ASN A 64 -1.32 0.85 -12.94
C ASN A 64 -1.82 2.02 -12.10
N ILE A 65 -0.89 2.83 -11.59
CA ILE A 65 -1.17 4.00 -10.78
C ILE A 65 -0.82 5.26 -11.58
N SER A 66 -1.83 6.06 -11.89
CA SER A 66 -1.66 7.37 -12.53
C SER A 66 -1.38 8.44 -11.48
N MET A 67 -0.19 9.03 -11.51
CA MET A 67 0.25 10.03 -10.55
C MET A 67 -0.06 11.46 -11.03
N ALA A 68 -0.63 12.23 -10.11
CA ALA A 68 -0.77 13.69 -10.11
C ALA A 68 0.54 14.38 -10.55
N THR A 69 0.48 15.44 -11.39
CA THR A 69 1.64 16.34 -11.55
C THR A 69 2.10 16.84 -10.18
N GLY A 70 3.40 16.75 -9.90
CA GLY A 70 3.98 17.13 -8.61
C GLY A 70 3.85 16.07 -7.50
N SER A 71 3.18 14.94 -7.76
CA SER A 71 3.15 13.82 -6.82
C SER A 71 4.49 13.09 -6.78
N SER A 72 4.82 12.48 -5.64
CA SER A 72 6.08 11.76 -5.48
C SER A 72 5.97 10.58 -4.54
N ILE A 73 6.80 9.57 -4.76
CA ILE A 73 7.04 8.50 -3.80
C ILE A 73 8.51 8.59 -3.36
N THR A 74 8.71 8.80 -2.06
CA THR A 74 10.01 8.83 -1.41
C THR A 74 10.16 7.54 -0.61
N VAL A 75 11.26 6.83 -0.81
CA VAL A 75 11.57 5.62 -0.03
C VAL A 75 12.70 5.97 0.94
N GLU A 76 12.42 5.86 2.24
CA GLU A 76 13.42 6.08 3.28
C GLU A 76 14.45 4.94 3.32
N ASN A 77 15.57 5.16 4.00
CA ASN A 77 16.62 4.15 4.13
C ASN A 77 16.05 2.90 4.82
N GLY A 78 16.16 1.74 4.16
CA GLY A 78 15.60 0.46 4.62
C GLY A 78 14.14 0.22 4.27
N GLY A 79 13.42 1.22 3.74
CA GLY A 79 12.13 1.05 3.08
C GLY A 79 12.28 0.43 1.70
N GLN A 80 11.20 -0.15 1.17
CA GLN A 80 11.20 -0.80 -0.14
C GLN A 80 9.96 -0.44 -0.96
N LEU A 81 10.17 -0.11 -2.22
CA LEU A 81 9.11 -0.02 -3.22
C LEU A 81 9.30 -1.13 -4.25
N VAL A 82 8.33 -2.04 -4.32
CA VAL A 82 8.35 -3.21 -5.20
C VAL A 82 7.27 -3.04 -6.26
N LEU A 83 7.66 -2.95 -7.53
CA LEU A 83 6.71 -2.95 -8.65
C LEU A 83 6.63 -4.37 -9.21
N THR A 84 5.47 -5.02 -9.09
CA THR A 84 5.23 -6.38 -9.59
C THR A 84 4.07 -6.39 -10.57
N ASN A 85 4.36 -6.41 -11.87
CA ASN A 85 3.31 -6.46 -12.91
C ASN A 85 2.33 -5.26 -12.87
N GLY A 86 2.82 -4.09 -12.45
CA GLY A 86 2.14 -2.81 -12.45
C GLY A 86 3.07 -1.68 -12.91
N ALA A 87 2.55 -0.45 -12.96
CA ALA A 87 3.31 0.72 -13.40
C ALA A 87 2.93 1.95 -12.59
N LEU A 88 3.92 2.82 -12.33
CA LEU A 88 3.69 4.18 -11.87
C LEU A 88 3.77 5.09 -13.10
N LEU A 89 2.62 5.58 -13.54
CA LEU A 89 2.50 6.43 -14.71
C LEU A 89 2.40 7.88 -14.25
N SER A 90 3.13 8.77 -14.90
CA SER A 90 3.00 10.21 -14.67
C SER A 90 3.19 10.93 -15.99
N ASP A 91 2.36 11.95 -16.21
CA ASP A 91 2.53 12.88 -17.33
C ASP A 91 3.73 13.82 -17.11
N ASP A 92 4.21 13.93 -15.87
CA ASP A 92 5.41 14.68 -15.51
C ASP A 92 6.57 13.73 -15.16
N LEU A 93 7.68 13.87 -15.88
CA LEU A 93 8.90 13.08 -15.70
C LEU A 93 9.49 13.22 -14.27
N ASN A 94 9.16 14.32 -13.57
CA ASN A 94 9.60 14.57 -12.20
C ASN A 94 8.85 13.76 -11.11
N ALA A 95 7.78 13.06 -11.46
CA ALA A 95 7.11 12.15 -10.51
C ALA A 95 7.86 10.81 -10.33
N GLY A 96 8.94 10.61 -11.10
CA GLY A 96 9.72 9.37 -11.12
C GLY A 96 10.67 9.27 -9.93
N LEU A 97 10.27 8.47 -8.94
CA LEU A 97 11.11 7.76 -7.96
C LEU A 97 12.44 8.45 -7.60
N MET A 98 12.44 9.27 -6.56
CA MET A 98 13.68 9.87 -6.04
C MET A 98 14.40 8.86 -5.14
N VAL A 99 15.32 8.08 -5.71
CA VAL A 99 16.17 7.17 -4.94
C VAL A 99 17.33 7.97 -4.34
N ASN A 100 17.24 8.32 -3.07
CA ASN A 100 18.34 8.97 -2.36
C ASN A 100 19.42 7.94 -2.04
N SER A 101 20.33 7.70 -2.99
CA SER A 101 21.56 6.96 -2.75
C SER A 101 22.52 7.84 -1.97
N MET A 102 22.57 7.66 -0.64
CA MET A 102 23.64 8.20 0.20
C MET A 102 24.98 7.53 -0.10
#